data_AF-A0A2W4QLA9-F1
#
_entry.id   AF-A0A2W4QLA9-F1
#
_cell.length_a   1.000
_cell.length_b   1.000
_cell.length_c   1.000
_cell.angle_alpha   90.00
_cell.angle_beta   90.00
_cell.angle_gamma   90.00
#
_symmetry.space_group_name_H-M   'P 1'
#
loop_
_entity.id
_entity.type
_entity.pdbx_description
1 polymer ?
#
loop_
_entity_poly.entity_id
_entity_poly.type
_entity_poly.pdbx_seq_one_letter_code
_entity_poly.pdbx_strand_id
1 'polypeptide(L)'
;MNWFRETAFPAFQETHPGVSLEILTGGWGDFDATVAGWITTGDGPDIIYLGSEYAATYGNLLADIDPYLAGWEELDQFLPIALDTVTWDGHLRGLPLLMSPRPIFYRTDLIANPDAGLPRPLEEPVPLSPKIT
;
A
#
# COMPACT_ATOMS: atom_id res chain seq x y z
N MET A 1 7.60 -13.77 -2.33
CA MET A 1 6.54 -14.52 -3.06
C MET A 1 6.35 -15.95 -2.60
N ASN A 2 7.40 -16.65 -2.12
CA ASN A 2 7.30 -18.07 -1.72
C ASN A 2 6.20 -18.32 -0.69
N TRP A 3 6.07 -17.47 0.33
CA TRP A 3 5.03 -17.62 1.35
C TRP A 3 3.60 -17.71 0.78
N PHE A 4 3.25 -16.91 -0.24
CA PHE A 4 1.93 -17.01 -0.88
C PHE A 4 1.75 -18.36 -1.56
N ARG A 5 2.72 -18.78 -2.38
CA ARG A 5 2.63 -19.99 -3.20
C ARG A 5 2.73 -21.28 -2.37
N GLU A 6 3.49 -21.26 -1.29
CA GLU A 6 3.81 -22.44 -0.48
C GLU A 6 2.95 -22.55 0.77
N THR A 7 2.31 -21.47 1.23
CA THR A 7 1.55 -21.46 2.48
C THR A 7 0.14 -20.90 2.30
N ALA A 8 0.00 -19.63 1.91
CA ALA A 8 -1.31 -18.97 1.93
C ALA A 8 -2.28 -19.55 0.89
N PHE A 9 -1.84 -19.74 -0.35
CA PHE A 9 -2.68 -20.24 -1.43
C PHE A 9 -3.10 -21.70 -1.21
N PRO A 10 -2.20 -22.64 -0.86
CA PRO A 10 -2.61 -24.01 -0.54
C PRO A 10 -3.65 -24.07 0.58
N ALA A 11 -3.45 -23.33 1.68
CA ALA A 11 -4.39 -23.32 2.81
C ALA A 11 -5.76 -22.75 2.43
N PHE A 12 -5.79 -21.70 1.60
CA PHE A 12 -7.04 -21.15 1.09
C PHE A 12 -7.77 -22.14 0.16
N GLN A 13 -7.04 -22.76 -0.77
CA GLN A 13 -7.61 -23.68 -1.75
C GLN A 13 -8.12 -25.00 -1.14
N GLU A 14 -7.57 -25.44 0.01
CA GLU A 14 -8.07 -26.60 0.76
C GLU A 14 -9.53 -26.40 1.20
N THR A 15 -9.91 -25.17 1.55
CA THR A 15 -11.27 -24.82 1.99
C THR A 15 -12.14 -24.27 0.87
N HIS A 16 -11.55 -23.92 -0.29
CA HIS A 16 -12.24 -23.34 -1.45
C HIS A 16 -11.94 -24.15 -2.73
N PRO A 17 -12.42 -25.41 -2.81
CA PRO A 17 -12.16 -26.25 -3.97
C PRO A 17 -12.76 -25.63 -5.24
N GLY A 18 -11.94 -25.51 -6.28
CA GLY A 18 -12.33 -24.90 -7.56
C GLY A 18 -11.84 -23.47 -7.78
N VAL A 19 -11.26 -22.82 -6.76
CA VAL A 19 -10.58 -21.52 -6.94
C VAL A 19 -9.12 -21.75 -7.33
N SER A 20 -8.68 -21.06 -8.39
CA SER A 20 -7.27 -21.00 -8.81
C SER A 20 -6.69 -19.64 -8.45
N LEU A 21 -5.44 -19.60 -7.98
CA LEU A 21 -4.77 -18.39 -7.56
C LEU A 21 -3.46 -18.21 -8.34
N GLU A 22 -3.29 -17.04 -8.96
CA GLU A 22 -2.11 -16.67 -9.73
C GLU A 22 -1.61 -15.29 -9.27
N ILE A 23 -0.28 -15.14 -9.12
CA ILE A 23 0.35 -13.84 -8.90
C ILE A 23 1.00 -13.41 -10.19
N LEU A 24 0.51 -12.30 -10.74
CA LEU A 24 1.17 -11.56 -11.81
C LEU A 24 2.22 -10.62 -11.19
N THR A 25 3.43 -10.64 -11.73
CA THR A 25 4.52 -9.75 -11.29
C THR A 25 4.95 -8.85 -12.44
N GLY A 26 5.04 -7.54 -12.17
CA GLY A 26 5.58 -6.54 -13.09
C GLY A 26 6.87 -5.92 -12.57
N GLY A 27 7.57 -5.21 -13.45
CA GLY A 27 8.68 -4.34 -13.05
C GLY A 27 8.17 -3.05 -12.40
N TRP A 28 8.90 -2.53 -11.41
CA TRP A 28 8.51 -1.31 -10.70
C TRP A 28 8.39 -0.08 -11.63
N GLY A 29 9.25 0.02 -12.64
CA GLY A 29 9.29 1.18 -13.55
C GLY A 29 8.05 1.32 -14.46
N ASP A 30 7.36 0.22 -14.75
CA ASP A 30 6.23 0.20 -15.68
C ASP A 30 4.90 -0.07 -14.97
N PHE A 31 4.90 -0.10 -13.62
CA PHE A 31 3.75 -0.52 -12.83
C PHE A 31 2.55 0.41 -13.06
N ASP A 32 2.75 1.72 -12.98
CA ASP A 32 1.71 2.73 -13.17
C ASP A 32 1.05 2.62 -14.57
N ALA A 33 1.87 2.46 -15.61
CA ALA A 33 1.39 2.30 -16.99
C ALA A 33 0.62 0.98 -17.17
N THR A 34 1.09 -0.08 -16.52
CA THR A 34 0.44 -1.40 -16.55
C THR A 34 -0.93 -1.35 -15.88
N VAL A 35 -1.03 -0.77 -14.67
CA VAL A 35 -2.30 -0.62 -13.94
C VAL A 35 -3.27 0.26 -14.71
N ALA A 36 -2.81 1.40 -15.25
CA ALA A 36 -3.65 2.26 -16.08
C ALA A 36 -4.19 1.53 -17.31
N GLY A 37 -3.35 0.71 -17.96
CA GLY A 37 -3.74 -0.16 -19.06
C GLY A 37 -4.83 -1.16 -18.66
N TRP A 38 -4.60 -1.92 -17.59
CA TRP A 38 -5.57 -2.89 -17.05
C TRP A 38 -6.94 -2.27 -16.74
N ILE A 39 -6.95 -1.11 -16.10
CA ILE A 39 -8.19 -0.40 -15.77
C ILE A 39 -8.90 0.10 -17.04
N THR A 40 -8.14 0.57 -18.04
CA THR A 40 -8.71 1.09 -19.29
C THR A 40 -9.29 -0.01 -20.17
N THR A 41 -8.64 -1.18 -20.23
CA THR A 41 -9.11 -2.29 -21.06
C THR A 41 -10.12 -3.19 -20.35
N GLY A 42 -10.10 -3.23 -19.02
CA GLY A 42 -10.89 -4.17 -18.22
C GLY A 42 -10.30 -5.59 -18.18
N ASP A 43 -9.10 -5.79 -18.72
CA ASP A 43 -8.42 -7.10 -18.79
C ASP A 43 -7.34 -7.26 -17.70
N GLY A 44 -7.48 -6.52 -16.61
CA GLY A 44 -6.60 -6.63 -15.43
C GLY A 44 -6.86 -7.87 -14.59
N PRO A 45 -6.01 -8.12 -13.58
CA PRO A 45 -6.30 -9.15 -12.58
C PRO A 45 -7.49 -8.74 -11.69
N ASP A 46 -8.14 -9.73 -11.07
CA ASP A 46 -9.29 -9.50 -10.19
C ASP A 46 -8.93 -8.70 -8.91
N ILE A 47 -7.69 -8.86 -8.42
CA ILE A 47 -7.16 -8.17 -7.24
C ILE A 47 -5.82 -7.53 -7.61
N ILE A 48 -5.69 -6.24 -7.31
CA ILE A 48 -4.47 -5.47 -7.60
C ILE A 48 -3.86 -4.97 -6.29
N TYR A 49 -2.56 -5.20 -6.11
CA TYR A 49 -1.79 -4.62 -5.00
C TYR A 49 -1.37 -3.20 -5.36
N LEU A 50 -2.02 -2.21 -4.75
CA LEU A 50 -1.81 -0.78 -5.04
C LEU A 50 -1.14 -0.05 -3.87
N GLY A 51 -0.39 1.00 -4.19
CA GLY A 51 0.06 2.00 -3.21
C GLY A 51 -1.10 2.86 -2.69
N SER A 52 -0.92 3.48 -1.53
CA SER A 52 -1.95 4.33 -0.89
C SER A 52 -2.41 5.52 -1.76
N GLU A 53 -1.53 6.03 -2.61
CA GLU A 53 -1.80 7.13 -3.53
C GLU A 53 -2.88 6.81 -4.58
N TYR A 54 -3.14 5.53 -4.82
CA TYR A 54 -4.03 5.08 -5.89
C TYR A 54 -5.51 5.15 -5.56
N ALA A 55 -5.89 5.24 -4.28
CA ALA A 55 -7.27 5.51 -3.90
C ALA A 55 -7.76 6.85 -4.49
N ALA A 56 -6.90 7.87 -4.52
CA ALA A 56 -7.22 9.16 -5.12
C ALA A 56 -7.28 9.12 -6.65
N THR A 57 -6.48 8.25 -7.28
CA THR A 57 -6.38 8.15 -8.75
C THR A 57 -7.47 7.28 -9.35
N TYR A 58 -7.82 6.17 -8.71
CA TYR A 58 -8.70 5.14 -9.25
C TYR A 58 -9.92 4.84 -8.39
N GLY A 59 -10.14 5.55 -7.27
CA GLY A 59 -11.18 5.20 -6.31
C GLY A 59 -12.60 5.10 -6.90
N ASN A 60 -12.91 5.88 -7.95
CA ASN A 60 -14.18 5.81 -8.67
C ASN A 60 -14.28 4.65 -9.67
N LEU A 61 -13.17 3.97 -9.97
CA LEU A 61 -13.07 2.81 -10.88
C LEU A 61 -12.89 1.50 -10.12
N LEU A 62 -12.46 1.57 -8.85
CA LEU A 62 -12.32 0.41 -7.97
C LEU A 62 -13.68 0.01 -7.36
N ALA A 63 -13.85 -1.29 -7.15
CA ALA A 63 -15.05 -1.83 -6.52
C ALA A 63 -15.26 -1.22 -5.12
N ASP A 64 -16.51 -0.92 -4.81
CA ASP A 64 -16.93 -0.70 -3.42
C ASP A 64 -16.89 -2.05 -2.71
N ILE A 65 -16.07 -2.17 -1.67
CA ILE A 65 -15.92 -3.42 -0.93
C ILE A 65 -16.67 -3.44 0.40
N ASP A 66 -17.31 -2.34 0.82
CA ASP A 66 -18.10 -2.30 2.05
C ASP A 66 -19.11 -3.45 2.17
N PRO A 67 -19.82 -3.86 1.09
CA PRO A 67 -20.76 -4.99 1.16
C PRO A 67 -20.11 -6.33 1.54
N TYR A 68 -18.83 -6.53 1.18
CA TYR A 68 -18.11 -7.76 1.50
C TYR A 68 -17.51 -7.74 2.91
N LEU A 69 -17.32 -6.55 3.48
CA LEU A 69 -16.78 -6.35 4.82
C LEU A 69 -17.88 -6.23 5.89
N ALA A 70 -19.15 -6.18 5.48
CA ALA A 70 -20.27 -6.09 6.39
C ALA A 70 -20.28 -7.26 7.39
N GLY A 71 -20.06 -6.94 8.67
CA GLY A 71 -19.99 -7.94 9.75
C GLY A 71 -18.63 -8.61 9.92
N TRP A 72 -17.59 -8.15 9.22
CA TRP A 72 -16.22 -8.61 9.49
C TRP A 72 -15.70 -7.95 10.77
N GLU A 73 -15.65 -8.74 11.84
CA GLU A 73 -15.31 -8.24 13.19
C GLU A 73 -13.87 -7.73 13.27
N GLU A 74 -12.96 -8.25 12.45
CA GLU A 74 -11.54 -7.89 12.45
C GLU A 74 -11.22 -6.59 11.71
N LEU A 75 -12.20 -5.90 11.12
CA LEU A 75 -11.96 -4.62 10.45
C LEU A 75 -11.42 -3.54 11.43
N ASP A 76 -11.77 -3.65 12.71
CA ASP A 76 -11.29 -2.75 13.77
C ASP A 76 -9.82 -2.97 14.17
N GLN A 77 -9.20 -4.05 13.70
CA GLN A 77 -7.78 -4.35 13.94
C GLN A 77 -6.86 -3.45 13.08
N PHE A 78 -7.40 -2.84 12.02
CA PHE A 78 -6.66 -1.88 11.22
C PHE A 78 -6.56 -0.53 11.92
N LEU A 79 -5.40 0.10 11.81
CA LEU A 79 -5.26 1.49 12.23
C LEU A 79 -6.20 2.37 11.39
N PRO A 80 -6.96 3.30 12.00
CA PRO A 80 -7.88 4.17 11.26
C PRO A 80 -7.23 4.89 10.09
N ILE A 81 -6.00 5.39 10.28
CA ILE A 81 -5.24 6.07 9.23
C ILE A 81 -4.91 5.16 8.04
N ALA A 82 -4.79 3.84 8.25
CA ALA A 82 -4.57 2.91 7.15
C ALA A 82 -5.86 2.72 6.34
N LEU A 83 -7.02 2.63 7.00
CA LEU A 83 -8.32 2.55 6.35
C LEU A 83 -8.62 3.83 5.54
N ASP A 84 -8.25 5.00 6.07
CA ASP A 84 -8.40 6.27 5.35
C ASP A 84 -7.66 6.24 4.00
N THR A 85 -6.47 5.63 3.94
CA THR A 85 -5.68 5.58 2.69
C THR A 85 -6.30 4.74 1.58
N VAL A 86 -7.24 3.85 1.91
CA VAL A 86 -7.95 2.99 0.94
C VAL A 86 -9.41 3.38 0.77
N THR A 87 -9.82 4.51 1.35
CA THR A 87 -11.20 5.02 1.28
C THR A 87 -11.34 6.05 0.16
N TRP A 88 -12.40 5.94 -0.62
CA TRP A 88 -12.78 6.92 -1.63
C TRP A 88 -14.28 7.20 -1.56
N ASP A 89 -14.63 8.49 -1.45
CA ASP A 89 -16.02 8.97 -1.32
C ASP A 89 -16.75 8.31 -0.14
N GLY A 90 -16.05 8.12 0.99
CA GLY A 90 -16.59 7.52 2.20
C GLY A 90 -16.70 6.00 2.19
N HIS A 91 -16.31 5.33 1.10
CA HIS A 91 -16.40 3.88 0.92
C HIS A 91 -15.03 3.23 0.78
N LEU A 92 -14.83 2.05 1.37
CA LEU A 92 -13.58 1.31 1.22
C LEU A 92 -13.46 0.77 -0.21
N ARG A 93 -12.29 0.98 -0.82
CA ARG A 93 -11.93 0.48 -2.16
C ARG A 93 -10.86 -0.61 -2.13
N GLY A 94 -10.41 -0.98 -0.93
CA GLY A 94 -9.37 -1.96 -0.71
C GLY A 94 -9.14 -2.21 0.77
N LEU A 95 -8.27 -3.18 1.08
CA LEU A 95 -7.81 -3.47 2.43
C LEU A 95 -6.32 -3.15 2.56
N PRO A 96 -5.88 -2.53 3.68
CA PRO A 96 -4.46 -2.33 3.92
C PRO A 96 -3.75 -3.68 4.09
N LEU A 97 -2.64 -3.88 3.39
CA LEU A 97 -1.82 -5.10 3.54
C LEU A 97 -0.48 -4.81 4.22
N LEU A 98 0.13 -3.67 3.91
CA LEU A 98 1.45 -3.28 4.41
C LEU A 98 1.48 -1.78 4.66
N MET A 99 2.02 -1.38 5.81
CA MET A 99 2.37 0.00 6.09
C MET A 99 3.87 0.19 5.93
N SER A 100 4.28 1.23 5.20
CA SER A 100 5.69 1.57 4.96
C SER A 100 5.98 2.98 5.49
N PRO A 101 6.08 3.16 6.82
CA PRO A 101 6.46 4.45 7.37
C PRO A 101 7.85 4.86 6.86
N ARG A 102 8.13 6.16 6.86
CA ARG A 102 9.44 6.74 6.50
C ARG A 102 10.15 7.19 7.79
N PRO A 103 10.79 6.28 8.55
CA PRO A 103 11.56 6.67 9.72
C PRO A 103 12.87 7.33 9.29
N ILE A 104 13.42 8.15 10.18
CA ILE A 104 14.77 8.70 10.02
C ILE A 104 15.76 7.65 10.54
N PHE A 105 16.59 7.12 9.65
CA PHE A 105 17.73 6.29 10.01
C PHE A 105 18.99 7.16 10.15
N TYR A 106 19.80 6.90 11.18
CA TYR A 106 21.03 7.65 11.44
C TYR A 106 22.16 6.73 11.92
N ARG A 107 23.40 7.23 11.83
CA ARG A 107 24.62 6.57 12.32
C ARG A 107 24.86 6.92 13.79
N THR A 108 24.79 5.93 14.68
CA THR A 108 24.87 6.12 16.14
C THR A 108 26.23 6.63 16.61
N ASP A 109 27.31 6.33 15.92
CA ASP A 109 28.67 6.79 16.24
C ASP A 109 28.88 8.27 15.95
N LEU A 110 28.19 8.82 14.95
CA LEU A 110 28.33 10.24 14.58
C LEU A 110 27.65 11.17 15.59
N ILE A 111 26.57 10.73 16.23
CA ILE A 111 25.81 11.47 17.26
C ILE A 111 26.29 11.21 18.68
N ALA A 112 27.27 10.31 18.87
CA ALA A 112 28.01 10.23 20.14
C ALA A 112 28.93 11.44 20.34
N ASN A 113 29.20 12.21 19.28
CA ASN A 113 29.80 13.52 19.38
C ASN A 113 28.76 14.50 19.99
N PRO A 114 29.03 15.13 21.16
CA PRO A 114 28.09 16.07 21.77
C PRO A 114 27.77 17.29 20.90
N ASP A 115 28.59 17.60 19.89
CA ASP A 115 28.33 18.67 18.91
C ASP A 115 27.40 18.23 17.77
N ALA A 116 27.21 16.92 17.57
CA ALA A 116 26.30 16.39 16.58
C ALA A 116 24.89 16.38 17.15
N GLY A 117 24.07 17.34 16.72
CA GLY A 117 22.66 17.36 17.05
C GLY A 117 21.95 16.09 16.57
N LEU A 118 21.03 15.57 17.39
CA LEU A 118 20.11 14.51 16.94
C LEU A 118 19.32 15.03 15.73
N PRO A 119 19.07 14.19 14.71
CA PRO A 119 18.12 14.54 13.67
C PRO A 119 16.73 14.73 14.32
N ARG A 120 16.31 15.99 14.42
CA ARG A 120 14.99 16.36 14.92
C ARG A 120 14.07 16.62 13.73
N PRO A 121 12.75 16.44 13.87
CA PRO A 121 11.79 17.04 12.95
C PRO A 121 12.15 18.52 12.77
N LEU A 122 12.12 19.01 11.53
CA LEU A 122 12.37 20.43 11.27
C LEU A 122 11.30 21.25 12.01
N GLU A 123 11.73 22.07 12.98
CA GLU A 123 10.82 22.93 13.75
C GLU A 123 10.28 24.09 12.90
N GLU A 124 10.94 24.41 11.78
CA GLU A 124 10.50 25.39 10.79
C GLU A 124 10.70 24.87 9.36
N PRO A 125 9.82 25.22 8.40
CA PRO A 125 10.02 24.87 7.00
C PRO A 125 11.31 25.53 6.50
N VAL A 126 12.32 24.72 6.24
CA VAL A 126 13.56 25.17 5.59
C VAL A 126 13.16 25.66 4.20
N PRO A 127 13.45 26.94 3.85
CA PRO A 127 13.15 27.43 2.51
C PRO A 127 13.83 26.50 1.51
N LEU A 128 13.06 26.00 0.54
CA LEU A 128 13.57 25.18 -0.56
C LEU A 128 14.83 25.84 -1.09
N SER A 129 15.98 25.20 -0.89
CA SER A 129 17.27 25.73 -1.35
C SER A 129 17.12 26.15 -2.81
N PRO A 130 17.58 27.35 -3.21
CA PRO A 130 17.52 27.77 -4.59
C PRO A 130 18.18 26.68 -5.43
N LYS A 131 17.42 26.19 -6.42
CA LYS A 131 17.81 25.11 -7.32
C LYS A 131 19.30 25.21 -7.63
N ILE A 132 20.06 24.15 -7.34
CA ILE A 132 21.36 23.96 -7.96
C ILE A 132 21.06 23.61 -9.42
N THR A 133 20.96 24.65 -10.26
CA THR A 133 21.07 24.53 -11.72
C THR A 133 22.51 24.25 -12.10
#